data_AF-A8Y2J3-F1
#
_entry.id   AF-A8Y2J3-F1
#
_cell.length_a   1.000
_cell.length_b   1.000
_cell.length_c   1.000
_cell.angle_alpha   90.00
_cell.angle_beta   90.00
_cell.angle_gamma   90.00
#
_symmetry.space_group_name_H-M   'P 1'
#
loop_
_entity.id
_entity.type
_entity.pdbx_description
1 polymer ?
#
loop_
_entity_poly.entity_id
_entity_poly.type
_entity_poly.pdbx_seq_one_letter_code
_entity_poly.pdbx_strand_id
1 'polypeptide(L)'
;MLQIVLFSILAGISLAAENSDCFLGREPGNTGCGEQGVRSFYFHKNTRTCQPFFYQGCDGNGNRFPSKEACESTCRNATAAGDLEYKVCASGAYPAGATSGQAVTGNNCPHGYEVQDGQCCPTREYTCGLQYDAGKFGSSGKHTPRYFFSKNYKNCMLFTFYGRDGNANNFATYNECKNFCM
;
A
#
# COMPACT_ATOMS: atom_id res chain seq x y z
N MET A 1 48.50 11.57 34.81
CA MET A 1 48.50 11.19 33.38
C MET A 1 48.45 9.67 33.33
N LEU A 2 47.55 8.97 32.66
CA LEU A 2 46.52 9.35 31.70
C LEU A 2 45.65 8.09 31.45
N GLN A 3 44.32 8.30 31.44
CA GLN A 3 43.24 7.54 30.78
C GLN A 3 42.91 6.08 31.17
N ILE A 4 41.80 6.01 31.93
CA ILE A 4 40.80 4.93 31.94
C ILE A 4 40.27 4.75 30.50
N VAL A 5 40.42 3.56 29.92
CA VAL A 5 39.74 3.19 28.67
C VAL A 5 38.51 2.37 29.03
N LEU A 6 37.38 3.06 29.23
CA LEU A 6 36.06 2.45 29.15
C LEU A 6 35.83 2.08 27.68
N PHE A 7 35.93 0.79 27.35
CA PHE A 7 35.48 0.28 26.06
C PHE A 7 33.94 0.31 26.02
N SER A 8 33.40 1.47 25.71
CA SER A 8 32.01 1.65 25.30
C SER A 8 31.85 1.10 23.88
N ILE A 9 31.86 -0.22 23.71
CA ILE A 9 31.36 -0.83 22.47
C ILE A 9 29.85 -0.94 22.61
N LEU A 10 29.18 0.21 22.64
CA LEU A 10 27.85 0.29 22.05
C LEU A 10 28.10 0.12 20.56
N ALA A 11 28.18 -1.14 20.13
CA ALA A 11 28.01 -1.50 18.74
C ALA A 11 26.70 -0.84 18.32
N GLY A 12 26.81 0.24 17.55
CA GLY A 12 25.68 0.94 17.00
C GLY A 12 24.86 -0.09 16.25
N ILE A 13 23.76 -0.52 16.85
CA ILE A 13 22.66 -1.12 16.12
C ILE A 13 22.32 -0.04 15.12
N SER A 14 22.76 -0.23 13.88
CA SER A 14 22.25 0.53 12.76
C SER A 14 20.79 0.15 12.68
N LEU A 15 19.96 0.90 13.41
CA LEU A 15 18.55 1.02 13.11
C LEU A 15 18.57 1.59 11.70
N ALA A 16 18.43 0.72 10.71
CA ALA A 16 18.11 1.14 9.36
C ALA A 16 16.87 2.02 9.52
N ALA A 17 17.06 3.33 9.40
CA ALA A 17 15.94 4.24 9.29
C ALA A 17 15.16 3.74 8.07
N GLU A 18 13.97 3.18 8.31
CA GLU A 18 13.07 2.83 7.23
C GLU A 18 12.89 4.10 6.41
N ASN A 19 13.40 4.10 5.17
CA ASN A 19 13.43 5.31 4.39
C ASN A 19 12.02 5.59 3.85
N SER A 20 11.18 6.16 4.71
CA SER A 20 9.79 6.52 4.45
C SER A 20 9.64 7.44 3.25
N ASP A 21 10.68 8.21 2.91
CA ASP A 21 10.73 9.07 1.73
C ASP A 21 10.50 8.29 0.44
N CYS A 22 10.97 7.04 0.34
CA CYS A 22 10.74 6.20 -0.84
C CYS A 22 9.25 6.00 -1.17
N PHE A 23 8.34 6.25 -0.22
CA PHE A 23 6.91 6.01 -0.37
C PHE A 23 6.07 7.28 -0.48
N LEU A 24 6.69 8.46 -0.37
CA LEU A 24 6.05 9.73 -0.65
C LEU A 24 5.74 9.85 -2.15
N GLY A 25 4.74 10.66 -2.49
CA GLY A 25 4.41 10.94 -3.89
C GLY A 25 5.50 11.79 -4.56
N ARG A 26 5.59 11.73 -5.89
CA ARG A 26 6.39 12.68 -6.67
C ARG A 26 5.84 14.09 -6.44
N GLU A 27 6.69 15.00 -5.97
CA GLU A 27 6.31 16.39 -5.75
C GLU A 27 7.25 17.32 -6.52
N PRO A 28 6.78 17.94 -7.62
CA PRO A 28 7.60 18.85 -8.42
C PRO A 28 8.08 20.09 -7.66
N GLY A 29 7.45 20.46 -6.54
CA GLY A 29 7.76 21.70 -5.83
C GLY A 29 7.25 22.94 -6.56
N ASN A 30 7.87 24.09 -6.33
CA ASN A 30 7.51 25.40 -6.90
C ASN A 30 8.70 26.10 -7.57
N THR A 31 8.43 27.07 -8.45
CA THR A 31 9.43 27.93 -9.12
C THR A 31 9.67 29.28 -8.42
N GLY A 32 8.93 29.60 -7.36
CA GLY A 32 8.85 30.94 -6.74
C GLY A 32 9.98 31.33 -5.80
N CYS A 33 10.99 30.48 -5.64
CA CYS A 33 12.09 30.60 -4.69
C CYS A 33 13.40 31.10 -5.30
N GLY A 34 13.44 31.31 -6.62
CA GLY A 34 14.67 31.75 -7.30
C GLY A 34 15.72 30.65 -7.49
N GLU A 35 15.44 29.41 -7.09
CA GLU A 35 16.27 28.24 -7.41
C GLU A 35 15.97 27.74 -8.83
N GLN A 36 17.00 27.27 -9.54
CA GLN A 36 16.82 26.69 -10.86
C GLN A 36 16.22 25.29 -10.75
N GLY A 37 15.21 25.01 -11.57
CA GLY A 37 14.67 23.67 -11.70
C GLY A 37 15.71 22.68 -12.25
N VAL A 38 15.66 21.45 -11.76
CA VAL A 38 16.64 20.41 -12.08
C VAL A 38 15.96 19.08 -12.35
N ARG A 39 16.53 18.31 -13.29
CA ARG A 39 16.14 16.91 -13.49
C ARG A 39 16.49 16.12 -12.23
N SER A 40 15.52 15.43 -11.67
CA SER A 40 15.67 14.57 -10.51
C SER A 40 15.02 13.22 -10.76
N PHE A 41 15.18 12.29 -9.82
CA PHE A 41 14.55 10.97 -9.84
C PHE A 41 13.72 10.79 -8.58
N TYR A 42 12.61 10.09 -8.68
CA TYR A 42 11.84 9.65 -7.53
C TYR A 42 11.60 8.14 -7.62
N PHE A 43 11.46 7.49 -6.48
CA PHE A 43 11.07 6.09 -6.43
C PHE A 43 9.57 5.96 -6.63
N HIS A 44 9.16 5.36 -7.74
CA HIS A 44 7.77 5.08 -8.01
C HIS A 44 7.38 3.77 -7.31
N LYS A 45 6.90 3.85 -6.07
CA LYS A 45 6.61 2.70 -5.20
C LYS A 45 5.84 1.55 -5.89
N ASN A 46 4.82 1.86 -6.71
CA ASN A 46 3.99 0.82 -7.34
C ASN A 46 4.70 0.04 -8.45
N THR A 47 5.61 0.67 -9.19
CA THR A 47 6.39 0.01 -10.24
C THR A 47 7.73 -0.47 -9.70
N ARG A 48 8.07 -0.09 -8.46
CA ARG A 48 9.35 -0.36 -7.80
C ARG A 48 10.55 0.12 -8.63
N THR A 49 10.36 1.20 -9.38
CA THR A 49 11.38 1.75 -10.30
C THR A 49 11.64 3.21 -10.01
N CYS A 50 12.88 3.63 -10.22
CA CYS A 50 13.28 5.03 -10.16
C CYS A 50 12.99 5.71 -11.50
N GLN A 51 12.15 6.75 -11.46
CA GLN A 51 11.69 7.46 -12.66
C GLN A 51 12.15 8.92 -12.63
N PRO A 52 12.57 9.48 -13.77
CA PRO A 52 12.96 10.88 -13.83
C PRO A 52 11.74 11.79 -13.72
N PHE A 53 11.92 12.95 -13.08
CA PHE A 53 10.99 14.07 -13.10
C PHE A 53 11.75 15.41 -13.08
N PHE A 54 11.04 16.50 -13.28
CA PHE A 54 11.60 17.85 -13.17
C PHE A 54 11.16 18.48 -11.85
N TYR A 55 12.12 18.74 -10.97
CA TYR A 55 11.90 19.49 -9.73
C TYR A 55 12.07 20.98 -10.01
N GLN A 56 11.16 21.80 -9.47
CA GLN A 56 10.99 23.19 -9.87
C GLN A 56 11.90 24.18 -9.15
N GLY A 57 12.58 23.76 -8.07
CA GLY A 57 13.58 24.56 -7.37
C GLY A 57 13.43 24.48 -5.85
N CYS A 58 12.23 24.66 -5.32
CA CYS A 58 11.95 24.62 -3.88
C CYS A 58 10.74 23.76 -3.54
N ASP A 59 10.54 23.57 -2.24
CA ASP A 59 9.50 22.73 -1.65
C ASP A 59 9.70 21.26 -2.05
N GLY A 60 8.61 20.53 -2.27
CA GLY A 60 8.68 19.11 -2.53
C GLY A 60 8.93 18.29 -1.27
N ASN A 61 9.36 17.05 -1.48
CA ASN A 61 9.62 16.10 -0.40
C ASN A 61 10.89 15.27 -0.64
N GLY A 62 11.18 14.38 0.31
CA GLY A 62 12.39 13.55 0.32
C GLY A 62 12.44 12.44 -0.73
N ASN A 63 11.35 12.14 -1.44
CA ASN A 63 11.38 11.21 -2.58
C ASN A 63 11.99 11.85 -3.82
N ARG A 64 13.20 12.40 -3.67
CA ARG A 64 13.90 13.18 -4.69
C ARG A 64 15.38 12.89 -4.62
N PHE A 65 15.88 12.29 -5.69
CA PHE A 65 17.26 11.83 -5.80
C PHE A 65 17.94 12.49 -7.01
N PRO A 66 19.25 12.79 -6.91
CA PRO A 66 19.98 13.45 -7.99
C PRO A 66 20.23 12.55 -9.21
N SER A 67 20.20 11.23 -9.04
CA SER A 67 20.38 10.26 -10.11
C SER A 67 19.50 9.02 -9.94
N LYS A 68 19.37 8.23 -11.02
CA LYS A 68 18.68 6.95 -10.99
C LYS A 68 19.37 6.00 -10.01
N GLU A 69 20.70 5.97 -10.02
CA GLU A 69 21.53 5.10 -9.19
C GLU A 69 21.37 5.43 -7.71
N ALA A 70 21.34 6.71 -7.34
CA ALA A 70 21.10 7.16 -5.97
C ALA A 70 19.70 6.73 -5.49
N CYS A 71 18.68 6.95 -6.31
CA CYS A 71 17.32 6.49 -6.02
C CYS A 71 17.27 4.96 -5.84
N GLU A 72 17.92 4.20 -6.73
CA GLU A 72 17.89 2.74 -6.67
C GLU A 72 18.68 2.21 -5.46
N SER A 73 19.86 2.77 -5.15
CA SER A 73 20.63 2.39 -3.96
C SER A 73 19.85 2.64 -2.68
N THR A 74 19.03 3.68 -2.66
CA THR A 74 18.28 4.09 -1.49
C THR A 74 16.94 3.36 -1.35
N CYS A 75 16.21 3.14 -2.45
CA CYS A 75 14.82 2.69 -2.40
C CYS A 75 14.55 1.30 -2.99
N ARG A 76 15.48 0.67 -3.71
CA ARG A 76 15.26 -0.67 -4.33
C ARG A 76 14.77 -1.70 -3.31
N ASN A 77 15.35 -1.67 -2.12
CA ASN A 77 14.99 -2.58 -1.02
C ASN A 77 14.14 -1.90 0.06
N ALA A 78 13.72 -0.64 -0.14
CA ALA A 78 12.81 -0.01 0.80
C ALA A 78 11.49 -0.79 0.78
N THR A 79 11.05 -1.18 1.97
CA THR A 79 9.73 -1.73 2.24
C THR A 79 8.91 -0.65 2.94
N ALA A 80 7.71 -0.36 2.45
CA ALA A 80 6.86 0.60 3.14
C ALA A 80 6.40 -0.09 4.41
N ALA A 81 6.66 0.49 5.57
CA ALA A 81 5.79 0.33 6.72
C ALA A 81 4.42 0.91 6.34
N GLY A 82 3.61 0.14 5.62
CA GLY A 82 2.36 0.62 5.04
C GLY A 82 1.98 0.08 3.66
N ASP A 83 2.83 -0.71 2.99
CA ASP A 83 2.30 -1.78 2.13
C ASP A 83 1.80 -2.83 3.12
N LEU A 84 0.65 -2.56 3.73
CA LEU A 84 -0.04 -3.55 4.52
C LEU A 84 -0.39 -4.65 3.51
N GLU A 85 0.47 -5.64 3.41
CA GLU A 85 0.07 -7.02 3.26
C GLU A 85 -0.88 -7.31 4.43
N TYR A 86 -2.11 -6.79 4.33
CA TYR A 86 -3.21 -7.27 5.14
C TYR A 86 -3.25 -8.74 4.83
N LYS A 87 -3.06 -9.59 5.84
CA LYS A 87 -3.34 -11.01 5.70
C LYS A 87 -4.78 -11.10 5.18
N VAL A 88 -4.91 -11.40 3.90
CA VAL A 88 -6.21 -11.63 3.28
C VAL A 88 -6.80 -12.85 3.97
N CYS A 89 -8.12 -12.87 4.10
CA CYS A 89 -8.80 -13.99 4.73
C CYS A 89 -8.46 -15.28 3.97
N ALA A 90 -8.63 -16.44 4.61
CA ALA A 90 -8.41 -17.73 3.94
C ALA A 90 -9.24 -17.88 2.65
N SER A 91 -10.35 -17.14 2.55
CA SER A 91 -11.20 -17.02 1.38
C SER A 91 -10.64 -16.18 0.22
N GLY A 92 -9.54 -15.44 0.42
CA GLY A 92 -9.02 -14.44 -0.50
C GLY A 92 -9.75 -13.08 -0.42
N ALA A 93 -10.80 -12.96 0.39
CA ALA A 93 -11.48 -11.69 0.62
C ALA A 93 -10.70 -10.78 1.58
N TYR A 94 -10.96 -9.48 1.51
CA TYR A 94 -10.42 -8.53 2.48
C TYR A 94 -11.11 -8.63 3.84
N PRO A 95 -10.35 -8.55 4.96
CA PRO A 95 -10.95 -8.41 6.28
C PRO A 95 -11.60 -7.04 6.44
N ALA A 96 -12.51 -6.93 7.42
CA ALA A 96 -13.25 -5.71 7.69
C ALA A 96 -12.31 -4.51 7.92
N GLY A 97 -12.57 -3.40 7.21
CA GLY A 97 -11.83 -2.15 7.34
C GLY A 97 -10.41 -2.16 6.78
N ALA A 98 -9.96 -3.24 6.15
CA ALA A 98 -8.64 -3.31 5.52
C ALA A 98 -8.47 -2.23 4.44
N THR A 99 -9.46 -2.03 3.58
CA THR A 99 -9.38 -1.05 2.49
C THR A 99 -9.70 0.39 2.91
N SER A 100 -10.17 0.60 4.14
CA SER A 100 -10.41 1.94 4.72
C SER A 100 -9.27 2.42 5.64
N GLY A 101 -8.23 1.59 5.85
CA GLY A 101 -7.10 1.91 6.72
C GLY A 101 -7.35 1.70 8.21
N GLN A 102 -8.46 1.05 8.58
CA GLN A 102 -8.81 0.71 9.96
C GLN A 102 -9.20 -0.77 10.04
N ALA A 103 -8.21 -1.66 9.96
CA ALA A 103 -8.47 -3.09 10.06
C ALA A 103 -9.15 -3.41 11.41
N VAL A 104 -10.31 -4.08 11.34
CA VAL A 104 -11.05 -4.50 12.52
C VAL A 104 -10.52 -5.86 12.98
N THR A 105 -9.96 -5.90 14.18
CA THR A 105 -9.37 -7.11 14.80
C THR A 105 -10.04 -7.42 16.13
N GLY A 106 -9.94 -8.68 16.56
CA GLY A 106 -10.55 -9.17 17.81
C GLY A 106 -11.93 -9.78 17.64
N ASN A 107 -12.67 -9.92 18.73
CA ASN A 107 -13.88 -10.76 18.79
C ASN A 107 -15.18 -10.08 18.35
N ASN A 108 -15.16 -8.76 18.14
CA ASN A 108 -16.35 -7.97 17.83
C ASN A 108 -16.39 -7.60 16.35
N CYS A 109 -16.81 -8.56 15.52
CA CYS A 109 -16.91 -8.36 14.09
C CYS A 109 -18.21 -7.67 13.67
N PRO A 110 -18.18 -6.81 12.64
CA PRO A 110 -19.39 -6.23 12.08
C PRO A 110 -20.28 -7.30 11.44
N HIS A 111 -21.56 -6.97 11.23
CA HIS A 111 -22.51 -7.89 10.61
C HIS A 111 -21.99 -8.44 9.27
N GLY A 112 -22.07 -9.76 9.10
CA GLY A 112 -21.56 -10.45 7.90
C GLY A 112 -20.08 -10.81 7.95
N TYR A 113 -19.41 -10.61 9.09
CA TYR A 113 -18.03 -11.00 9.33
C TYR A 113 -17.91 -11.88 10.59
N GLU A 114 -16.94 -12.78 10.57
CA GLU A 114 -16.61 -13.72 11.64
C GLU A 114 -15.11 -13.70 11.92
N VAL A 115 -14.72 -14.05 13.14
CA VAL A 115 -13.32 -14.08 13.54
C VAL A 115 -12.61 -15.26 12.88
N GLN A 116 -11.55 -14.98 12.12
CA GLN A 116 -10.63 -15.97 11.57
C GLN A 116 -9.21 -15.49 11.84
N ASP A 117 -8.41 -16.29 12.56
CA ASP A 117 -7.04 -15.94 12.95
C ASP A 117 -6.89 -14.54 13.58
N GLY A 118 -7.88 -14.11 14.38
CA GLY A 118 -7.89 -12.80 15.05
C GLY A 118 -8.31 -11.62 14.16
N GLN A 119 -8.70 -11.87 12.90
CA GLN A 119 -9.23 -10.87 11.97
C GLN A 119 -10.72 -11.09 11.72
N CYS A 120 -11.45 -10.01 11.46
CA CYS A 120 -12.84 -10.11 11.02
C CYS A 120 -12.91 -10.38 9.53
N CYS A 121 -13.20 -11.63 9.16
CA CYS A 121 -13.27 -12.12 7.79
C CYS A 121 -14.72 -12.27 7.33
N PRO A 122 -15.06 -11.87 6.10
CA PRO A 122 -16.44 -11.82 5.67
C PRO A 122 -16.97 -13.23 5.37
N THR A 123 -18.25 -13.46 5.65
CA THR A 123 -18.89 -14.75 5.35
C THR A 123 -19.23 -14.85 3.87
N ARG A 124 -19.38 -16.09 3.36
CA ARG A 124 -19.78 -16.34 1.97
C ARG A 124 -21.14 -15.74 1.65
N GLU A 125 -22.13 -15.96 2.52
CA GLU A 125 -23.50 -15.47 2.35
C GLU A 125 -23.53 -13.95 2.24
N TYR A 126 -22.81 -13.26 3.14
CA TYR A 126 -22.71 -11.82 3.12
C TYR A 126 -21.99 -11.33 1.86
N THR A 127 -20.79 -11.84 1.59
CA THR A 127 -19.91 -11.34 0.52
C THR A 127 -20.49 -11.52 -0.87
N CYS A 128 -20.87 -12.75 -1.21
CA CYS A 128 -21.46 -13.08 -2.51
C CYS A 128 -22.89 -12.50 -2.61
N GLY A 129 -23.40 -12.02 -1.48
CA GLY A 129 -24.57 -11.19 -1.27
C GLY A 129 -24.47 -9.76 -1.83
N LEU A 130 -23.28 -9.19 -1.94
CA LEU A 130 -23.07 -7.78 -2.25
C LEU A 130 -22.97 -7.52 -3.76
N GLN A 131 -23.32 -6.30 -4.19
CA GLN A 131 -22.88 -5.79 -5.48
C GLN A 131 -21.37 -5.47 -5.42
N TYR A 132 -20.71 -5.32 -6.57
CA TYR A 132 -19.35 -4.77 -6.56
C TYR A 132 -19.37 -3.31 -6.05
N ASP A 133 -18.29 -2.90 -5.40
CA ASP A 133 -18.05 -1.51 -5.06
C ASP A 133 -16.61 -1.16 -5.46
N ALA A 134 -16.49 -0.26 -6.43
CA ALA A 134 -15.20 0.20 -6.96
C ALA A 134 -14.40 0.99 -5.92
N GLY A 135 -15.02 1.41 -4.82
CA GLY A 135 -14.40 2.21 -3.79
C GLY A 135 -14.15 3.64 -4.26
N LYS A 136 -13.23 4.33 -3.57
CA LYS A 136 -12.87 5.72 -3.87
C LYS A 136 -11.48 5.83 -4.44
N PHE A 137 -11.27 6.88 -5.22
CA PHE A 137 -9.94 7.35 -5.60
C PHE A 137 -9.18 7.78 -4.35
N GLY A 138 -8.04 7.14 -4.08
CA GLY A 138 -7.05 7.74 -3.20
C GLY A 138 -6.37 8.93 -3.89
N SER A 139 -5.83 9.87 -3.11
CA SER A 139 -4.97 10.98 -3.61
C SER A 139 -3.75 10.47 -4.41
N SER A 140 -3.46 9.17 -4.28
CA SER A 140 -2.61 8.35 -5.14
C SER A 140 -3.13 6.90 -5.09
N GLY A 141 -3.16 6.19 -6.23
CA GLY A 141 -3.63 4.81 -6.30
C GLY A 141 -3.81 4.33 -7.75
N LYS A 142 -3.34 3.11 -8.06
CA LYS A 142 -3.51 2.47 -9.37
C LYS A 142 -4.88 1.80 -9.43
N HIS A 143 -5.64 2.08 -10.48
CA HIS A 143 -6.85 1.33 -10.84
C HIS A 143 -6.45 -0.14 -11.04
N THR A 144 -6.93 -1.01 -10.16
CA THR A 144 -6.50 -2.41 -10.15
C THR A 144 -7.64 -3.30 -10.62
N PRO A 145 -7.41 -4.18 -11.62
CA PRO A 145 -8.41 -5.16 -12.01
C PRO A 145 -8.64 -6.14 -10.86
N ARG A 146 -9.92 -6.38 -10.55
CA ARG A 146 -10.41 -7.26 -9.48
C ARG A 146 -11.59 -8.06 -9.95
N TYR A 147 -11.96 -9.09 -9.21
CA TYR A 147 -13.11 -9.92 -9.52
C TYR A 147 -14.18 -9.78 -8.44
N PHE A 148 -15.44 -9.81 -8.83
CA PHE A 148 -16.59 -9.86 -7.94
C PHE A 148 -17.56 -10.95 -8.42
N PHE A 149 -18.29 -11.56 -7.51
CA PHE A 149 -19.36 -12.48 -7.86
C PHE A 149 -20.61 -11.71 -8.26
N SER A 150 -21.10 -11.93 -9.48
CA SER A 150 -22.38 -11.40 -9.94
C SER A 150 -23.48 -12.42 -9.74
N LYS A 151 -24.43 -12.14 -8.86
CA LYS A 151 -25.62 -13.00 -8.64
C LYS A 151 -26.47 -13.17 -9.90
N ASN A 152 -26.57 -12.12 -10.71
CA ASN A 152 -27.37 -12.10 -11.92
C ASN A 152 -26.85 -13.11 -12.95
N TYR A 153 -25.53 -13.17 -13.10
CA TYR A 153 -24.88 -14.06 -14.05
C TYR A 153 -24.35 -15.35 -13.41
N LYS A 154 -24.45 -15.48 -12.08
CA LYS A 154 -23.92 -16.58 -11.27
C LYS A 154 -22.46 -16.89 -11.62
N ASN A 155 -21.66 -15.86 -11.83
CA ASN A 155 -20.27 -15.98 -12.26
C ASN A 155 -19.41 -14.83 -11.70
N CYS A 156 -18.11 -15.03 -11.68
CA CYS A 156 -17.13 -14.03 -11.29
C CYS A 156 -16.77 -13.12 -12.46
N MET A 157 -16.97 -11.81 -12.29
CA MET A 157 -16.77 -10.78 -13.31
C MET A 157 -15.65 -9.83 -12.91
N LEU A 158 -14.93 -9.32 -13.90
CA LEU A 158 -13.88 -8.34 -13.70
C LEU A 158 -14.48 -6.94 -13.46
N PHE A 159 -13.92 -6.20 -12.50
CA PHE A 159 -14.19 -4.78 -12.28
C PHE A 159 -12.89 -4.04 -11.93
N THR A 160 -12.95 -2.70 -11.94
CA THR A 160 -11.83 -1.86 -11.51
C THR A 160 -12.05 -1.43 -10.07
N PHE A 161 -11.08 -1.71 -9.19
CA PHE A 161 -11.04 -1.22 -7.82
C PHE A 161 -10.06 -0.05 -7.71
N TYR A 162 -10.48 1.03 -7.05
CA TYR A 162 -9.72 2.28 -6.91
C TYR A 162 -8.77 2.30 -5.70
N GLY A 163 -8.75 1.23 -4.91
CA GLY A 163 -7.73 1.01 -3.88
C GLY A 163 -8.09 1.52 -2.48
N ARG A 164 -9.27 2.14 -2.29
CA ARG A 164 -9.77 2.57 -0.98
C ARG A 164 -11.26 2.28 -0.86
N ASP A 165 -11.72 2.01 0.36
CA ASP A 165 -13.11 1.70 0.67
C ASP A 165 -13.55 0.46 -0.15
N GLY A 166 -14.75 0.49 -0.72
CA GLY A 166 -15.31 -0.67 -1.40
C GLY A 166 -15.97 -1.63 -0.41
N ASN A 167 -16.13 -2.87 -0.85
CA ASN A 167 -16.72 -3.91 -0.03
C ASN A 167 -16.03 -5.26 -0.19
N ALA A 168 -16.51 -6.27 0.53
CA ALA A 168 -15.91 -7.61 0.59
C ALA A 168 -15.99 -8.41 -0.71
N ASN A 169 -16.90 -8.09 -1.64
CA ASN A 169 -17.05 -8.78 -2.92
C ASN A 169 -15.99 -8.30 -3.92
N ASN A 170 -14.73 -8.54 -3.56
CA ASN A 170 -13.55 -7.97 -4.20
C ASN A 170 -12.35 -8.90 -4.04
N PHE A 171 -12.11 -9.72 -5.06
CA PHE A 171 -11.09 -10.76 -5.11
C PHE A 171 -9.96 -10.35 -6.06
N ALA A 172 -8.72 -10.72 -5.76
CA ALA A 172 -7.59 -10.41 -6.61
C ALA A 172 -7.61 -11.26 -7.90
N THR A 173 -8.09 -12.50 -7.81
CA THR A 173 -8.15 -13.43 -8.94
C THR A 173 -9.55 -14.00 -9.19
N TYR A 174 -9.80 -14.44 -10.42
CA TYR A 174 -11.02 -15.16 -10.77
C TYR A 174 -11.20 -16.42 -9.92
N ASN A 175 -10.10 -17.15 -9.65
CA ASN A 175 -10.14 -18.40 -8.90
C ASN A 175 -10.48 -18.18 -7.42
N GLU A 176 -10.00 -17.12 -6.78
CA GLU A 176 -10.43 -16.76 -5.43
C GLU A 176 -11.94 -16.50 -5.37
N CYS A 177 -12.45 -15.67 -6.29
CA CYS A 177 -13.88 -15.40 -6.38
C CYS A 177 -14.68 -16.68 -6.62
N LYS A 178 -14.24 -17.52 -7.55
CA LYS A 178 -14.90 -18.79 -7.89
C LYS A 178 -14.93 -19.71 -6.69
N ASN A 179 -13.78 -19.98 -6.08
CA ASN A 179 -13.68 -20.90 -4.94
C ASN A 179 -14.49 -20.45 -3.74
N PHE A 180 -14.70 -19.13 -3.58
CA PHE A 180 -15.47 -18.60 -2.47
C PHE A 180 -16.97 -18.53 -2.76
N CYS A 181 -17.38 -18.09 -3.95
CA CYS A 181 -18.78 -17.76 -4.25
C CYS A 181 -19.53 -18.78 -5.11
N MET A 182 -18.84 -19.71 -5.77
CA MET A 182 -19.47 -20.73 -6.64
C MET A 182 -19.37 -22.10 -5.99
#